data_AF-A0AAU6JPS4-F1
#
_entry.id   AF-A0AAU6JPS4-F1
#
_cell.length_a   1.000
_cell.length_b   1.000
_cell.length_c   1.000
_cell.angle_alpha   90.00
_cell.angle_beta   90.00
_cell.angle_gamma   90.00
#
_symmetry.space_group_name_H-M   'P 1'
#
loop_
_entity.id
_entity.type
_entity.pdbx_description
1 polymer ?
#
loop_
_entity_poly.entity_id
_entity_poly.type
_entity_poly.pdbx_seq_one_letter_code
_entity_poly.pdbx_strand_id
1 'polypeptide(L)'
;MTDTNHVTDTSRQIPAWVTTVGPGWTELLDQLHRDLSALDPVYRVEEFGTQLGGLRVSVVDRFEAGEFDGEFADQAAALTDAAETASEHTCEACGAAGRIRFRGDGSGIRMQSLCEDCRSLGVFPYTVHREHPAPH
;
A
#
# COMPACT_ATOMS: atom_id res chain seq x y z
N MET A 1 -12.14 34.27 -13.31
CA MET A 1 -12.92 33.61 -12.25
C MET A 1 -13.23 32.24 -12.79
N THR A 2 -12.33 31.29 -12.59
CA THR A 2 -12.45 29.95 -13.18
C THR A 2 -12.72 29.02 -12.01
N ASP A 3 -13.98 28.64 -11.87
CA ASP A 3 -14.37 27.50 -11.05
C ASP A 3 -13.69 26.27 -11.63
N THR A 4 -12.58 25.87 -11.02
CA THR A 4 -11.98 24.57 -11.25
C THR A 4 -12.96 23.54 -10.70
N ASN A 5 -13.77 22.99 -11.59
CA ASN A 5 -14.49 21.74 -11.37
C ASN A 5 -13.49 20.70 -10.85
N HIS A 6 -13.45 20.50 -9.53
CA HIS A 6 -12.73 19.42 -8.88
C HIS A 6 -13.48 18.12 -9.20
N VAL A 7 -13.31 17.61 -10.42
CA VAL A 7 -13.66 16.23 -10.70
C VAL A 7 -12.70 15.38 -9.89
N THR A 8 -13.24 14.63 -8.93
CA THR A 8 -12.49 13.68 -8.12
C THR A 8 -11.90 12.63 -9.06
N ASP A 9 -10.61 12.74 -9.38
CA ASP A 9 -9.93 11.76 -10.21
C ASP A 9 -9.53 10.54 -9.36
N THR A 10 -10.49 9.65 -9.17
CA THR A 10 -10.31 8.42 -8.40
C THR A 10 -9.28 7.47 -9.02
N SER A 11 -8.87 7.69 -10.30
CA SER A 11 -7.83 6.89 -10.95
C SER A 11 -6.43 7.14 -10.38
N ARG A 12 -6.27 8.24 -9.64
CA ARG A 12 -5.03 8.61 -8.94
C ARG A 12 -5.12 8.39 -7.43
N GLN A 13 -6.10 7.61 -6.97
CA GLN A 13 -6.23 7.21 -5.58
C GLN A 13 -5.91 5.72 -5.42
N ILE A 14 -5.61 5.31 -4.19
CA ILE A 14 -5.17 3.95 -3.85
C ILE A 14 -6.07 2.85 -4.44
N PRO A 15 -7.42 2.94 -4.41
CA PRO A 15 -8.28 1.87 -4.92
C PRO A 15 -8.02 1.50 -6.38
N ALA A 16 -7.55 2.44 -7.20
CA ALA A 16 -7.25 2.17 -8.60
C ALA A 16 -6.01 1.26 -8.77
N TRP A 17 -5.14 1.17 -7.75
CA TRP A 17 -3.81 0.58 -7.86
C TRP A 17 -3.63 -0.65 -6.95
N VAL A 18 -4.61 -0.98 -6.08
CA VAL A 18 -4.57 -2.13 -5.15
C VAL A 18 -4.18 -3.45 -5.82
N THR A 19 -4.60 -3.69 -7.07
CA THR A 19 -4.31 -4.94 -7.79
C THR A 19 -2.88 -5.04 -8.34
N THR A 20 -2.07 -3.98 -8.21
CA THR A 20 -0.67 -3.96 -8.68
C THR A 20 0.30 -4.54 -7.65
N VAL A 21 -0.16 -4.74 -6.40
CA VAL A 21 0.57 -5.40 -5.32
C VAL A 21 -0.19 -6.65 -4.86
N GLY A 22 0.44 -7.46 -4.00
CA GLY A 22 -0.21 -8.68 -3.54
C GLY A 22 -1.47 -8.45 -2.67
N PRO A 23 -2.41 -9.40 -2.71
CA PRO A 23 -3.73 -9.29 -2.07
C PRO A 23 -3.65 -9.25 -0.53
N GLY A 24 -2.52 -9.67 0.05
CA GLY A 24 -2.32 -9.67 1.48
C GLY A 24 -2.28 -8.27 2.08
N TRP A 25 -2.09 -7.24 1.26
CA TRP A 25 -2.08 -5.84 1.71
C TRP A 25 -3.41 -5.11 1.47
N THR A 26 -4.46 -5.77 0.97
CA THR A 26 -5.75 -5.11 0.69
C THR A 26 -6.30 -4.37 1.91
N GLU A 27 -6.32 -4.99 3.10
CA GLU A 27 -6.84 -4.34 4.31
C GLU A 27 -6.00 -3.12 4.74
N LEU A 28 -4.68 -3.20 4.57
CA LEU A 28 -3.75 -2.10 4.85
C LEU A 28 -3.98 -0.93 3.89
N LEU A 29 -4.15 -1.21 2.61
CA LEU A 29 -4.43 -0.21 1.57
C LEU A 29 -5.81 0.42 1.72
N ASP A 30 -6.82 -0.37 2.10
CA ASP A 30 -8.16 0.13 2.40
C ASP A 30 -8.15 1.08 3.60
N GLN A 31 -7.36 0.76 4.64
CA GLN A 31 -7.19 1.65 5.79
C GLN A 31 -6.46 2.94 5.39
N LEU A 32 -5.33 2.84 4.69
CA LEU A 32 -4.58 3.99 4.20
C LEU A 32 -5.44 4.90 3.31
N HIS A 33 -6.26 4.33 2.42
CA HIS A 33 -7.20 5.08 1.59
C HIS A 33 -8.19 5.87 2.44
N ARG A 34 -8.82 5.24 3.45
CA ARG A 34 -9.76 5.93 4.35
C ARG A 34 -9.10 7.08 5.08
N ASP A 35 -7.91 6.88 5.61
CA ASP A 35 -7.21 7.90 6.40
C ASP A 35 -6.78 9.09 5.52
N LEU A 36 -6.22 8.82 4.33
CA LEU A 36 -5.89 9.88 3.36
C LEU A 36 -7.13 10.61 2.86
N SER A 37 -8.24 9.91 2.59
CA SER A 37 -9.50 10.54 2.21
C SER A 37 -10.12 11.39 3.32
N ALA A 38 -9.85 11.07 4.59
CA ALA A 38 -10.28 11.89 5.72
C ALA A 38 -9.45 13.18 5.83
N LEU A 39 -8.16 13.15 5.45
CA LEU A 39 -7.31 14.34 5.35
C LEU A 39 -7.66 15.22 4.15
N ASP A 40 -7.82 14.58 2.98
CA ASP A 40 -8.20 15.24 1.73
C ASP A 40 -8.98 14.27 0.83
N PRO A 41 -10.29 14.50 0.62
CA PRO A 41 -11.10 13.66 -0.28
C PRO A 41 -10.59 13.61 -1.72
N VAL A 42 -9.79 14.59 -2.15
CA VAL A 42 -9.23 14.68 -3.50
C VAL A 42 -7.72 14.40 -3.55
N TYR A 43 -7.15 13.77 -2.50
CA TYR A 43 -5.73 13.38 -2.49
C TYR A 43 -5.35 12.59 -3.75
N ARG A 44 -4.11 12.74 -4.19
CA ARG A 44 -3.58 12.04 -5.37
C ARG A 44 -2.28 11.35 -5.02
N VAL A 45 -2.14 10.11 -5.46
CA VAL A 45 -0.91 9.33 -5.36
C VAL A 45 0.09 9.81 -6.40
N GLU A 46 1.35 9.97 -5.97
CA GLU A 46 2.48 10.30 -6.82
C GLU A 46 3.29 9.04 -7.17
N GLU A 47 3.68 8.27 -6.14
CA GLU A 47 4.40 6.99 -6.27
C GLU A 47 3.59 5.86 -5.63
N PHE A 48 3.62 4.67 -6.24
CA PHE A 48 3.07 3.46 -5.64
C PHE A 48 3.68 2.19 -6.22
N GLY A 49 3.92 1.22 -5.37
CA GLY A 49 4.30 -0.12 -5.79
C GLY A 49 5.03 -0.85 -4.67
N THR A 50 5.98 -1.69 -5.05
CA THR A 50 6.83 -2.42 -4.11
C THR A 50 8.26 -1.94 -4.20
N GLN A 51 8.91 -1.71 -3.06
CA GLN A 51 10.34 -1.44 -2.97
C GLN A 51 10.95 -2.25 -1.84
N LEU A 52 12.04 -2.98 -2.13
CA LEU A 52 12.75 -3.84 -1.18
C LEU A 52 11.86 -4.83 -0.39
N GLY A 53 10.72 -5.21 -0.98
CA GLY A 53 9.76 -6.17 -0.41
C GLY A 53 8.69 -5.57 0.51
N GLY A 54 8.69 -4.25 0.70
CA GLY A 54 7.60 -3.48 1.31
C GLY A 54 6.81 -2.68 0.27
N LEU A 55 5.70 -2.13 0.71
CA LEU A 55 4.94 -1.11 0.00
C LEU A 55 5.80 0.15 -0.12
N ARG A 56 5.68 0.83 -1.26
CA ARG A 56 6.18 2.18 -1.47
C ARG A 56 5.00 3.03 -1.89
N VAL A 57 4.73 4.15 -1.22
CA VAL A 57 3.62 5.04 -1.55
C VAL A 57 3.91 6.48 -1.12
N SER A 58 3.66 7.44 -2.01
CA SER A 58 3.67 8.87 -1.70
C SER A 58 2.47 9.57 -2.31
N VAL A 59 2.05 10.69 -1.71
CA VAL A 59 0.98 11.53 -2.26
C VAL A 59 1.53 12.87 -2.74
N VAL A 60 0.84 13.47 -3.71
CA VAL A 60 1.18 14.77 -4.26
C VAL A 60 0.97 15.85 -3.20
N ASP A 61 1.95 16.75 -3.06
CA ASP A 61 1.87 17.92 -2.19
C ASP A 61 0.63 18.79 -2.48
N ARG A 62 0.04 19.31 -1.41
CA ARG A 62 -1.09 20.24 -1.46
C ARG A 62 -0.61 21.68 -1.37
N PHE A 63 -1.25 22.56 -2.13
CA PHE A 63 -1.01 24.00 -2.09
C PHE A 63 -2.34 24.75 -1.91
N GLU A 64 -2.39 25.66 -0.95
CA GLU A 64 -3.54 26.52 -0.67
C GLU A 64 -3.17 27.98 -0.94
N ALA A 65 -3.97 28.66 -1.78
CA ALA A 65 -3.68 30.04 -2.23
C ALA A 65 -2.25 30.27 -2.80
N GLY A 66 -1.60 29.20 -3.29
CA GLY A 66 -0.24 29.23 -3.83
C GLY A 66 0.86 28.98 -2.80
N GLU A 67 0.50 28.75 -1.54
CA GLU A 67 1.42 28.39 -0.46
C GLU A 67 1.40 26.88 -0.23
N PHE A 68 2.57 26.31 0.07
CA PHE A 68 2.72 24.89 0.38
C PHE A 68 2.06 24.57 1.72
N ASP A 69 1.21 23.55 1.73
CA ASP A 69 0.56 23.07 2.94
C ASP A 69 1.43 22.00 3.62
N GLY A 70 2.32 22.47 4.50
CA GLY A 70 3.22 21.58 5.25
C GLY A 70 2.51 20.69 6.25
N GLU A 71 1.35 21.10 6.79
CA GLU A 71 0.60 20.26 7.74
C GLU A 71 0.02 19.04 7.02
N PHE A 72 -0.55 19.24 5.83
CA PHE A 72 -1.00 18.13 4.99
C PHE A 72 0.16 17.20 4.63
N ALA A 73 1.30 17.75 4.20
CA ALA A 73 2.45 16.94 3.80
C ALA A 73 2.96 16.06 4.96
N ASP A 74 3.10 16.64 6.17
CA ASP A 74 3.54 15.91 7.35
C ASP A 74 2.55 14.80 7.76
N GLN A 75 1.24 15.10 7.74
CA GLN A 75 0.20 14.13 8.10
C GLN A 75 0.11 13.00 7.07
N ALA A 76 0.16 13.32 5.77
CA ALA A 76 0.11 12.34 4.72
C ALA A 76 1.37 11.45 4.73
N ALA A 77 2.55 12.03 4.92
CA ALA A 77 3.80 11.28 5.07
C ALA A 77 3.75 10.31 6.26
N ALA A 78 3.22 10.75 7.40
CA ALA A 78 3.06 9.87 8.56
C ALA A 78 2.13 8.67 8.28
N LEU A 79 1.05 8.87 7.53
CA LEU A 79 0.14 7.79 7.14
C LEU A 79 0.81 6.82 6.15
N THR A 80 1.52 7.34 5.14
CA THR A 80 2.23 6.50 4.18
C THR A 80 3.34 5.72 4.86
N ASP A 81 4.15 6.33 5.72
CA ASP A 81 5.24 5.66 6.45
C ASP A 81 4.73 4.56 7.37
N ALA A 82 3.59 4.77 8.04
CA ALA A 82 2.95 3.75 8.86
C ALA A 82 2.49 2.55 8.01
N ALA A 83 1.91 2.80 6.84
CA ALA A 83 1.50 1.77 5.90
C ALA A 83 2.69 1.02 5.27
N GLU A 84 3.74 1.73 4.88
CA GLU A 84 5.00 1.14 4.41
C GLU A 84 5.58 0.21 5.49
N THR A 85 5.73 0.71 6.72
CA THR A 85 6.22 -0.10 7.86
C THR A 85 5.36 -1.33 8.11
N ALA A 86 4.02 -1.18 8.12
CA ALA A 86 3.11 -2.30 8.34
C ALA A 86 3.23 -3.37 7.24
N SER A 87 3.48 -2.96 6.00
CA SER A 87 3.63 -3.89 4.87
C SER A 87 4.86 -4.79 5.00
N GLU A 88 5.96 -4.30 5.57
CA GLU A 88 7.19 -5.08 5.81
C GLU A 88 6.98 -6.22 6.81
N HIS A 89 5.95 -6.09 7.64
CA HIS A 89 5.53 -7.06 8.65
C HIS A 89 4.27 -7.83 8.27
N THR A 90 3.72 -7.61 7.08
CA THR A 90 2.49 -8.24 6.58
C THR A 90 2.79 -9.04 5.33
N CYS A 91 2.43 -10.33 5.31
CA CYS A 91 2.62 -11.20 4.17
C CYS A 91 1.87 -10.66 2.94
N GLU A 92 2.61 -10.28 1.90
CA GLU A 92 2.08 -9.74 0.64
C GLU A 92 1.09 -10.71 -0.03
N ALA A 93 1.23 -12.02 0.19
CA ALA A 93 0.39 -13.04 -0.45
C ALA A 93 -0.93 -13.32 0.29
N CYS A 94 -1.00 -13.16 1.62
CA CYS A 94 -2.16 -13.61 2.40
C CYS A 94 -2.58 -12.72 3.56
N GLY A 95 -1.81 -11.68 3.91
CA GLY A 95 -2.13 -10.74 4.98
C GLY A 95 -1.77 -11.20 6.39
N ALA A 96 -1.29 -12.44 6.57
CA ALA A 96 -0.79 -12.91 7.87
C ALA A 96 0.52 -12.19 8.25
N ALA A 97 0.94 -12.27 9.52
CA ALA A 97 2.23 -11.75 9.96
C ALA A 97 3.39 -12.32 9.11
N GLY A 98 4.19 -11.42 8.55
CA GLY A 98 5.27 -11.70 7.62
C GLY A 98 6.57 -11.01 8.03
N ARG A 99 7.61 -11.23 7.23
CA ARG A 99 8.85 -10.46 7.27
C ARG A 99 9.47 -10.44 5.89
N ILE A 100 10.30 -9.44 5.59
CA ILE A 100 11.05 -9.37 4.34
C ILE A 100 11.89 -10.63 4.12
N ARG A 101 11.74 -11.24 2.94
CA ARG A 101 12.51 -12.39 2.48
C ARG A 101 13.02 -12.16 1.07
N PHE A 102 14.17 -12.77 0.77
CA PHE A 102 14.65 -12.94 -0.59
C PHE A 102 13.98 -14.16 -1.24
N ARG A 103 13.53 -13.98 -2.48
CA ARG A 103 12.97 -14.99 -3.38
C ARG A 103 13.79 -14.99 -4.66
N GLY A 104 14.39 -16.13 -4.98
CA GLY A 104 14.96 -16.38 -6.30
C GLY A 104 14.01 -17.24 -7.12
N ASP A 105 13.65 -16.80 -8.33
CA ASP A 105 12.88 -17.60 -9.29
C ASP A 105 13.68 -17.92 -10.56
N GLY A 106 15.01 -17.81 -10.49
CA GLY A 106 15.91 -18.06 -11.61
C GLY A 106 16.08 -16.87 -12.56
N SER A 107 15.20 -15.87 -12.52
CA SER A 107 15.30 -14.64 -13.32
C SER A 107 15.88 -13.44 -12.56
N GLY A 108 15.96 -13.54 -11.23
CA GLY A 108 16.55 -12.55 -10.35
C GLY A 108 16.27 -12.86 -8.89
N ILE A 109 16.78 -12.02 -7.98
CA ILE A 109 16.39 -12.03 -6.57
C ILE A 109 15.38 -10.90 -6.38
N ARG A 110 14.15 -11.24 -6.00
CA ARG A 110 13.15 -10.27 -5.54
C ARG A 110 13.00 -10.33 -4.03
N MET A 111 12.68 -9.20 -3.43
CA MET A 111 12.33 -9.12 -2.01
C MET A 111 10.81 -9.05 -1.88
N GLN A 112 10.25 -9.80 -0.94
CA GLN A 112 8.82 -9.79 -0.62
C GLN A 112 8.63 -10.05 0.88
N SER A 113 7.68 -9.35 1.50
CA SER A 113 7.23 -9.70 2.85
C SER A 113 6.37 -10.97 2.79
N LEU A 114 6.82 -12.05 3.43
CA LEU A 114 6.11 -13.35 3.41
C LEU A 114 6.08 -14.00 4.79
N CYS A 115 4.96 -14.66 5.10
CA CYS A 115 4.88 -15.63 6.19
C CYS A 115 5.62 -16.94 5.82
N GLU A 116 5.79 -17.85 6.79
CA GLU A 116 6.53 -19.10 6.55
C GLU A 116 5.80 -20.03 5.56
N ASP A 117 4.47 -20.09 5.64
CA ASP A 117 3.65 -20.93 4.76
C ASP A 117 3.75 -20.45 3.30
N CYS A 118 3.48 -19.17 3.04
CA CYS A 118 3.58 -18.61 1.69
C CYS A 118 5.01 -18.66 1.15
N ARG A 119 6.04 -18.62 2.01
CA ARG A 119 7.42 -18.85 1.60
C ARG A 119 7.62 -20.29 1.10
N SER A 120 7.16 -21.29 1.84
CA SER A 120 7.38 -22.70 1.48
C SER A 120 6.61 -23.14 0.24
N LEU A 121 5.43 -22.56 0.00
CA LEU A 121 4.51 -22.99 -1.06
C LEU A 121 4.87 -22.54 -2.48
N GLY A 122 5.94 -21.74 -2.67
CA GLY A 122 6.42 -21.35 -4.02
C GLY A 122 5.30 -20.94 -4.99
N VAL A 123 4.50 -19.94 -4.60
CA VAL A 123 3.25 -19.44 -5.21
C VAL A 123 2.86 -20.07 -6.58
N PHE A 124 2.01 -21.08 -6.54
CA PHE A 124 1.04 -21.38 -7.62
C PHE A 124 -0.13 -20.37 -7.54
N PRO A 125 -0.87 -20.11 -8.64
CA PRO A 125 -1.81 -18.99 -8.69
C PRO A 125 -2.97 -19.21 -7.70
N TYR A 126 -3.15 -18.23 -6.81
CA TYR A 126 -4.37 -17.87 -6.10
C TYR A 126 -5.41 -18.99 -5.92
N THR A 127 -5.14 -19.92 -5.01
CA THR A 127 -6.21 -20.59 -4.28
C THR A 127 -6.13 -20.13 -2.83
N VAL A 128 -7.08 -19.28 -2.46
CA VAL A 128 -7.26 -18.78 -1.11
C VAL A 128 -7.65 -19.96 -0.21
N HIS A 129 -6.69 -20.66 0.36
CA HIS A 129 -6.95 -21.53 1.50
C HIS A 129 -7.03 -20.65 2.75
N ARG A 130 -8.20 -20.02 2.92
CA ARG A 130 -8.63 -19.51 4.22
C ARG A 130 -8.93 -20.71 5.09
N GLU A 131 -8.07 -20.94 6.07
CA GLU A 131 -8.41 -21.42 7.42
C GLU A 131 -7.10 -21.46 8.23
N HIS A 132 -6.82 -20.39 8.96
CA HIS A 132 -5.85 -20.42 10.06
C HIS A 132 -6.64 -20.19 11.35
N PRO A 133 -6.59 -21.11 12.33
CA PRO A 133 -7.27 -20.94 13.60
C PRO A 133 -6.57 -19.86 14.43
N ALA A 134 -7.35 -19.06 15.15
CA ALA A 134 -6.86 -18.04 16.06
C ALA A 134 -5.97 -18.66 17.16
N PRO A 135 -4.92 -17.96 17.64
CA PRO A 135 -4.15 -18.43 18.79
C PRO A 135 -5.01 -18.38 20.07
N HIS A 136 -4.92 -19.45 20.87
CA HIS A 136 -5.55 -19.59 22.19
C HIS A 136 -4.91 -18.70 23.26
#